data_AF-A0A7L5YCM6-F1
#
_entry.id   AF-A0A7L5YCM6-F1
#
_cell.length_a   1.000
_cell.length_b   1.000
_cell.length_c   1.000
_cell.angle_alpha   90.00
_cell.angle_beta   90.00
_cell.angle_gamma   90.00
#
_symmetry.space_group_name_H-M   'P 1'
#
loop_
_entity.id
_entity.type
_entity.pdbx_description
1 polymer ?
#
loop_
_entity_poly.entity_id
_entity_poly.type
_entity_poly.pdbx_seq_one_letter_code
_entity_poly.pdbx_strand_id
1 'polypeptide(L)'
;MLNKVYRFASVFGWFNNGYVDITGHITGSRPILYSAGSQNRTPTAWRMGLSCNHMPLIRDDNSRRALAFWREGMRLEHFHDGYAFLSFYKVIESQFDHGGQRKRWIGQALMDLSGDARDRVNALGEEGFDVSKHIFESGRCAVAHASLTGEVVDPDIPADRIRLTKDLVVVKALAEKYIREELGVPDRSDVHCHRDRLQPLYSYMRPEHVDELKQGGSVLRRKIGLNGLRVAINCWPNAAAEPFTGLGLTVHSAHNGPVLVCAENDRRTLQLVFLLDFTKGRAHTNIDQSGFVAPADGGQLEDAVVYLEYYKSVLGNGIIEVMLPNGEKSIARS
;
A
#
# COMPACT_ATOMS: atom_id res chain seq x y z
N MET A 1 -25.36 -1.36 4.03
CA MET A 1 -24.56 -1.57 2.79
C MET A 1 -23.62 -0.40 2.55
N LEU A 2 -24.13 0.84 2.54
CA LEU A 2 -23.33 2.06 2.37
C LEU A 2 -22.19 2.23 3.40
N ASN A 3 -22.45 1.90 4.67
CA ASN A 3 -21.42 1.87 5.71
C ASN A 3 -20.21 0.97 5.38
N LYS A 4 -20.40 -0.13 4.66
CA LYS A 4 -19.31 -1.00 4.21
C LYS A 4 -18.46 -0.32 3.13
N VAL A 5 -19.10 0.47 2.25
CA VAL A 5 -18.42 1.26 1.20
C VAL A 5 -17.56 2.35 1.84
N TYR A 6 -18.09 3.08 2.83
CA TYR A 6 -17.32 4.06 3.59
C TYR A 6 -16.11 3.44 4.30
N ARG A 7 -16.29 2.28 4.94
CA ARG A 7 -15.19 1.54 5.57
C ARG A 7 -14.12 1.14 4.55
N PHE A 8 -14.53 0.61 3.40
CA PHE A 8 -13.61 0.30 2.32
C PHE A 8 -12.84 1.53 1.84
N ALA A 9 -13.52 2.65 1.61
CA ALA A 9 -12.91 3.91 1.18
C ALA A 9 -11.87 4.45 2.18
N SER A 10 -12.11 4.30 3.49
CA SER A 10 -11.15 4.65 4.53
C SER A 10 -9.89 3.80 4.49
N VAL A 11 -10.02 2.47 4.43
CA VAL A 11 -8.85 1.58 4.37
C VAL A 11 -8.11 1.77 3.05
N PHE A 12 -8.82 1.92 1.93
CA PHE A 12 -8.21 2.11 0.62
C PHE A 12 -7.49 3.46 0.52
N GLY A 13 -8.09 4.54 1.05
CA GLY A 13 -7.45 5.85 1.10
C GLY A 13 -6.13 5.78 1.88
N TRP A 14 -6.17 5.29 3.11
CA TRP A 14 -4.99 5.08 3.94
C TRP A 14 -3.91 4.24 3.24
N PHE A 15 -4.29 3.06 2.74
CA PHE A 15 -3.36 2.12 2.12
C PHE A 15 -2.62 2.74 0.92
N ASN A 16 -3.26 3.66 0.19
CA ASN A 16 -2.66 4.33 -0.96
C ASN A 16 -2.07 5.71 -0.65
N ASN A 17 -1.89 6.04 0.64
CA ASN A 17 -1.42 7.35 1.10
C ASN A 17 -2.25 8.53 0.54
N GLY A 18 -3.58 8.39 0.59
CA GLY A 18 -4.52 9.37 0.06
C GLY A 18 -5.91 9.28 0.70
N TYR A 19 -6.93 9.66 -0.05
CA TYR A 19 -8.34 9.50 0.36
C TYR A 19 -9.21 9.06 -0.82
N VAL A 20 -10.32 8.39 -0.49
CA VAL A 20 -11.41 8.11 -1.43
C VAL A 20 -12.67 8.77 -0.91
N ASP A 21 -13.20 9.69 -1.70
CA ASP A 21 -14.48 10.33 -1.41
C ASP A 21 -15.64 9.59 -2.08
N ILE A 22 -16.79 9.61 -1.44
CA ILE A 22 -18.04 9.06 -1.97
C ILE A 22 -18.92 10.25 -2.30
N THR A 23 -18.88 10.67 -3.57
CA THR A 23 -19.57 11.86 -4.07
C THR A 23 -21.08 11.68 -4.18
N GLY A 24 -21.55 10.43 -4.21
CA GLY A 24 -22.96 10.10 -4.10
C GLY A 24 -23.21 8.62 -4.27
N HIS A 25 -24.47 8.24 -4.09
CA HIS A 25 -24.95 6.89 -4.31
C HIS A 25 -26.29 6.98 -5.03
N ILE A 26 -26.49 6.07 -5.98
CA ILE A 26 -27.80 5.89 -6.61
C ILE A 26 -28.34 4.54 -6.15
N THR A 27 -29.65 4.49 -5.93
CA THR A 27 -30.39 3.26 -5.74
C THR A 27 -31.52 3.20 -6.75
N GLY A 28 -31.83 2.01 -7.25
CA GLY A 28 -32.88 1.82 -8.25
C GLY A 28 -32.76 0.49 -8.97
N SER A 29 -33.85 0.06 -9.59
CA SER A 29 -33.92 -1.17 -10.41
C SER A 29 -33.74 -0.89 -11.91
N ARG A 30 -33.45 0.35 -12.29
CA ARG A 30 -33.27 0.79 -13.68
C ARG A 30 -31.92 1.50 -13.84
N PRO A 31 -31.31 1.48 -15.04
CA PRO A 31 -30.15 2.31 -15.33
C PRO A 31 -30.47 3.78 -15.07
N ILE A 32 -29.67 4.42 -14.22
CA ILE A 32 -29.79 5.85 -13.90
C ILE A 32 -28.48 6.51 -14.29
N LEU A 33 -28.57 7.56 -15.11
CA LEU A 33 -27.42 8.40 -15.42
C LEU A 33 -26.99 9.16 -14.17
N TYR A 34 -25.76 8.91 -13.73
CA TYR A 34 -25.12 9.66 -12.66
C TYR A 34 -24.19 10.71 -13.25
N SER A 35 -24.45 11.97 -12.94
CA SER A 35 -23.44 13.02 -13.11
C SER A 35 -22.93 13.39 -11.72
N ALA A 36 -21.67 13.08 -11.45
CA ALA A 36 -20.95 13.82 -10.43
C ALA A 36 -20.77 15.22 -11.00
N GLY A 37 -21.55 16.19 -10.53
CA GLY A 37 -21.57 17.55 -11.05
C GLY A 37 -20.16 18.13 -11.22
N SER A 38 -20.00 19.04 -12.17
CA SER A 38 -18.76 19.72 -12.60
C SER A 38 -17.66 19.87 -11.52
N GLN A 39 -16.94 18.80 -11.21
CA GLN A 39 -15.64 18.93 -10.58
C GLN A 39 -14.65 19.18 -11.71
N ASN A 40 -13.95 20.32 -11.66
CA ASN A 40 -12.82 20.66 -12.52
C ASN A 40 -11.60 19.74 -12.26
N ARG A 41 -11.83 18.44 -12.25
CA ARG A 41 -10.79 17.43 -12.22
C ARG A 41 -10.95 16.63 -13.49
N THR A 42 -10.05 16.87 -14.43
CA THR A 42 -9.92 16.04 -15.62
C THR A 42 -9.87 14.59 -15.14
N PRO A 43 -10.85 13.73 -15.50
CA PRO A 43 -10.77 12.34 -15.14
C PRO A 43 -9.57 11.77 -15.91
N THR A 44 -8.45 11.64 -15.22
CA THR A 44 -7.40 10.75 -15.66
C THR A 44 -7.98 9.37 -15.52
N ALA A 45 -8.47 8.81 -16.63
CA ALA A 45 -8.81 7.41 -16.72
C ALA A 45 -7.49 6.64 -16.59
N TRP A 46 -7.06 6.39 -15.37
CA TRP A 46 -5.97 5.47 -15.09
C TRP A 46 -6.42 4.12 -15.64
N ARG A 47 -5.83 3.67 -16.75
CA ARG A 47 -5.99 2.31 -17.29
C ARG A 47 -5.48 1.23 -16.32
N MET A 48 -4.89 1.62 -15.19
CA MET A 48 -4.50 0.69 -14.14
C MET A 48 -5.73 0.31 -13.32
N GLY A 49 -6.00 -0.98 -13.20
CA GLY A 49 -7.11 -1.47 -12.40
C GLY A 49 -7.06 -0.98 -10.95
N LEU A 50 -8.16 -1.14 -10.22
CA LEU A 50 -8.16 -0.93 -8.78
C LEU A 50 -7.50 -2.13 -8.10
N SER A 51 -6.26 -1.96 -7.62
CA SER A 51 -5.58 -3.00 -6.84
C SER A 51 -5.85 -2.80 -5.35
N CYS A 52 -6.59 -3.73 -4.76
CA CYS A 52 -6.78 -3.86 -3.31
C CYS A 52 -6.00 -5.05 -2.73
N ASN A 53 -5.09 -5.63 -3.51
CA ASN A 53 -4.27 -6.76 -3.08
C ASN A 53 -3.49 -6.39 -1.80
N HIS A 54 -3.57 -7.24 -0.78
CA HIS A 54 -2.85 -7.11 0.49
C HIS A 54 -3.24 -5.91 1.37
N MET A 55 -4.36 -5.26 1.09
CA MET A 55 -4.93 -4.31 2.04
C MET A 55 -5.18 -4.99 3.40
N PRO A 56 -4.90 -4.30 4.52
CA PRO A 56 -5.12 -4.87 5.84
C PRO A 56 -6.62 -5.08 6.12
N LEU A 57 -6.94 -6.15 6.83
CA LEU A 57 -8.30 -6.44 7.27
C LEU A 57 -8.58 -5.80 8.63
N ILE A 58 -9.28 -4.66 8.63
CA ILE A 58 -9.56 -3.90 9.86
C ILE A 58 -10.85 -4.39 10.54
N ARG A 59 -10.68 -5.05 11.69
CA ARG A 59 -11.77 -5.71 12.43
C ARG A 59 -12.22 -4.93 13.67
N ASP A 60 -11.31 -4.24 14.33
CA ASP A 60 -11.57 -3.45 15.53
C ASP A 60 -12.17 -2.07 15.18
N ASP A 61 -12.94 -1.51 16.11
CA ASP A 61 -13.64 -0.25 15.89
C ASP A 61 -12.76 0.98 16.07
N ASN A 62 -11.70 0.88 16.87
CA ASN A 62 -10.76 1.97 17.13
C ASN A 62 -10.01 2.36 15.85
N SER A 63 -9.43 1.37 15.15
CA SER A 63 -8.76 1.56 13.87
C SER A 63 -9.72 2.02 12.78
N ARG A 64 -10.97 1.51 12.76
CA ARG A 64 -11.98 2.00 11.81
C ARG A 64 -12.29 3.48 12.01
N ARG A 65 -12.43 3.94 13.25
CA ARG A 65 -12.69 5.36 13.56
C ARG A 65 -11.48 6.22 13.21
N ALA A 66 -10.27 5.79 13.57
CA ALA A 66 -9.03 6.46 13.22
C ALA A 66 -8.91 6.66 11.69
N LEU A 67 -9.10 5.59 10.91
CA LEU A 67 -9.05 5.66 9.44
C LEU A 67 -10.19 6.51 8.83
N ALA A 68 -11.36 6.57 9.48
CA ALA A 68 -12.45 7.45 9.06
C ALA A 68 -12.09 8.93 9.25
N PHE A 69 -11.52 9.28 10.41
CA PHE A 69 -11.04 10.63 10.70
C PHE A 69 -9.84 11.04 9.82
N TRP A 70 -8.89 10.13 9.59
CA TRP A 70 -7.80 10.33 8.65
C TRP A 70 -8.31 10.68 7.25
N ARG A 71 -9.22 9.86 6.71
CA ARG A 71 -9.81 10.08 5.38
C ARG A 71 -10.51 11.43 5.28
N GLU A 72 -11.23 11.83 6.32
CA GLU A 72 -11.89 13.15 6.37
C GLU A 72 -10.89 14.30 6.44
N GLY A 73 -9.82 14.17 7.23
CA GLY A 73 -8.73 15.15 7.29
C GLY A 73 -8.06 15.34 5.93
N MET A 74 -7.70 14.24 5.26
CA MET A 74 -7.12 14.24 3.91
C MET A 74 -8.06 14.87 2.87
N ARG A 75 -9.37 14.64 3.00
CA ARG A 75 -10.38 15.26 2.11
C ARG A 75 -10.39 16.78 2.28
N LEU A 76 -10.25 17.27 3.51
CA LEU A 76 -10.39 18.68 3.87
C LEU A 76 -9.09 19.48 3.82
N GLU A 77 -7.93 18.84 3.78
CA GLU A 77 -6.59 19.45 3.85
C GLU A 77 -6.38 20.63 2.89
N HIS A 78 -7.03 20.63 1.73
CA HIS A 78 -6.90 21.68 0.72
C HIS A 78 -8.13 22.59 0.60
N PHE A 79 -9.14 22.39 1.45
CA PHE A 79 -10.39 23.14 1.40
C PHE A 79 -10.66 23.90 2.71
N HIS A 80 -10.30 23.31 3.86
CA HIS A 80 -10.56 23.90 5.16
C HIS A 80 -9.61 23.40 6.26
N ASP A 81 -8.52 24.12 6.46
CA ASP A 81 -7.41 23.77 7.36
C ASP A 81 -7.87 23.50 8.80
N GLY A 82 -8.78 24.30 9.36
CA GLY A 82 -9.32 24.09 10.71
C GLY A 82 -10.03 22.74 10.91
N TYR A 83 -10.94 22.37 10.00
CA TYR A 83 -11.61 21.06 10.06
C TYR A 83 -10.67 19.91 9.68
N ALA A 84 -9.69 20.13 8.81
CA ALA A 84 -8.65 19.14 8.52
C ALA A 84 -7.82 18.85 9.77
N PHE A 85 -7.36 19.90 10.45
CA PHE A 85 -6.63 19.82 11.72
C PHE A 85 -7.43 19.07 12.77
N LEU A 86 -8.69 19.45 12.98
CA LEU A 86 -9.57 18.78 13.94
C LEU A 86 -9.77 17.30 13.57
N SER A 87 -9.89 16.97 12.28
CA SER A 87 -10.06 15.60 11.82
C SER A 87 -8.81 14.75 12.09
N PHE A 88 -7.62 15.25 11.81
CA PHE A 88 -6.38 14.57 12.18
C PHE A 88 -6.20 14.47 13.69
N TYR A 89 -6.51 15.53 14.45
CA TYR A 89 -6.45 15.48 15.91
C TYR A 89 -7.39 14.43 16.50
N LYS A 90 -8.60 14.26 15.93
CA LYS A 90 -9.56 13.21 16.33
C LYS A 90 -9.04 11.79 16.17
N VAL A 91 -8.09 11.55 15.24
CA VAL A 91 -7.40 10.26 15.13
C VAL A 91 -6.73 9.89 16.45
N ILE A 92 -6.04 10.86 17.06
CA ILE A 92 -5.32 10.69 18.32
C ILE A 92 -6.30 10.77 19.49
N GLU A 93 -7.14 11.82 19.53
CA GLU A 93 -8.03 12.11 20.65
C GLU A 93 -8.97 10.95 20.98
N SER A 94 -9.54 10.31 19.96
CA SER A 94 -10.53 9.24 20.13
C SER A 94 -9.97 7.95 20.74
N GLN A 95 -8.66 7.87 20.98
CA GLN A 95 -7.95 6.67 21.41
C GLN A 95 -7.49 6.73 22.87
N PHE A 96 -7.66 7.89 23.52
CA PHE A 96 -7.27 8.10 24.93
C PHE A 96 -8.45 8.58 25.75
N ASP A 97 -8.73 7.88 26.86
CA ASP A 97 -9.77 8.26 27.82
C ASP A 97 -9.38 9.47 28.68
N HIS A 98 -8.06 9.71 28.84
CA HIS A 98 -7.53 10.75 29.72
C HIS A 98 -6.59 11.72 28.99
N GLY A 99 -6.88 13.02 29.08
CA GLY A 99 -6.09 14.07 28.42
C GLY A 99 -4.62 14.12 28.84
N GLY A 100 -4.29 13.74 30.08
CA GLY A 100 -2.90 13.66 30.55
C GLY A 100 -2.08 12.56 29.86
N GLN A 101 -2.69 11.41 29.55
CA GLN A 101 -2.01 10.34 28.79
C GLN A 101 -1.75 10.81 27.35
N ARG A 102 -2.76 11.43 26.72
CA ARG A 102 -2.66 12.01 25.39
C ARG A 102 -1.54 13.05 25.28
N LYS A 103 -1.46 14.00 26.21
CA LYS A 103 -0.42 15.03 26.20
C LYS A 103 0.99 14.43 26.32
N ARG A 104 1.17 13.40 27.16
CA ARG A 104 2.45 12.69 27.29
C ARG A 104 2.82 11.95 26.00
N TRP A 105 1.87 11.26 25.40
CA TRP A 105 2.09 10.56 24.12
C TRP A 105 2.47 11.54 23.02
N ILE A 106 1.75 12.67 22.87
CA ILE A 106 2.09 13.73 21.91
C ILE A 106 3.54 14.19 22.13
N GLY A 107 3.92 14.49 23.37
CA GLY A 107 5.28 14.96 23.66
C GLY A 107 6.38 13.97 23.30
N GLN A 108 6.15 12.67 23.47
CA GLN A 108 7.08 11.63 23.02
C GLN A 108 7.09 11.52 21.49
N ALA A 109 5.93 11.45 20.86
CA ALA A 109 5.78 11.30 19.42
C ALA A 109 6.40 12.47 18.62
N LEU A 110 6.37 13.69 19.16
CA LEU A 110 7.00 14.87 18.56
C LEU A 110 8.53 14.74 18.40
N MET A 111 9.18 13.92 19.23
CA MET A 111 10.63 13.70 19.17
C MET A 111 11.03 12.84 17.96
N ASP A 112 10.14 11.96 17.52
CA ASP A 112 10.38 11.01 16.43
C ASP A 112 9.89 11.51 15.06
N LEU A 113 9.27 12.69 15.00
CA LEU A 113 8.83 13.26 13.73
C LEU A 113 10.03 13.61 12.84
N SER A 114 9.83 13.53 11.53
CA SER A 114 10.83 13.80 10.49
C SER A 114 10.30 14.76 9.42
N GLY A 115 11.20 15.34 8.61
CA GLY A 115 10.85 16.24 7.50
C GLY A 115 10.14 17.51 7.95
N ASP A 116 9.22 18.02 7.13
CA ASP A 116 8.49 19.28 7.36
C ASP A 116 7.81 19.35 8.73
N ALA A 117 7.32 18.22 9.26
CA ALA A 117 6.72 18.16 10.58
C ALA A 117 7.75 18.43 11.68
N ARG A 118 8.96 17.87 11.55
CA ARG A 118 10.07 18.14 12.50
C ARG A 118 10.53 19.59 12.41
N ASP A 119 10.63 20.13 11.21
CA ASP A 119 11.02 21.52 10.98
C ASP A 119 10.02 22.48 11.64
N ARG A 120 8.71 22.19 11.52
CA ARG A 120 7.70 23.00 12.21
C ARG A 120 7.77 22.87 13.73
N VAL A 121 8.03 21.67 14.26
CA VAL A 121 8.23 21.46 15.70
C VAL A 121 9.41 22.26 16.23
N ASN A 122 10.53 22.29 15.51
CA ASN A 122 11.69 23.09 15.87
C ASN A 122 11.37 24.59 15.85
N ALA A 123 10.68 25.08 14.81
CA ALA A 123 10.27 26.47 14.70
C ALA A 123 9.37 26.91 15.87
N LEU A 124 8.39 26.08 16.27
CA LEU A 124 7.56 26.36 17.45
C LEU A 124 8.39 26.41 18.75
N GLY A 125 9.42 25.57 18.87
CA GLY A 125 10.35 25.61 19.99
C GLY A 125 11.19 26.89 20.03
N GLU A 126 11.67 27.37 18.87
CA GLU A 126 12.41 28.63 18.73
C GLU A 126 11.52 29.86 19.02
N GLU A 127 10.23 29.78 18.69
CA GLU A 127 9.21 30.76 19.05
C GLU A 127 8.89 30.76 20.57
N GLY A 128 9.45 29.82 21.34
CA GLY A 128 9.32 29.75 22.81
C GLY A 128 8.11 28.96 23.31
N PHE A 129 7.43 28.21 22.45
CA PHE A 129 6.27 27.40 22.86
C PHE A 129 6.68 26.08 23.53
N ASP A 130 5.93 25.68 24.56
CA ASP A 130 5.82 24.25 24.90
C ASP A 130 5.01 23.58 23.79
N VAL A 131 5.70 23.04 22.77
CA VAL A 131 5.09 22.47 21.56
C VAL A 131 4.03 21.41 21.88
N SER A 132 4.27 20.59 22.91
CA SER A 132 3.33 19.53 23.29
C SER A 132 2.03 20.11 23.85
N LYS A 133 2.15 21.15 24.68
CA LYS A 133 1.00 21.88 25.22
C LYS A 133 0.28 22.66 24.11
N HIS A 134 1.04 23.37 23.27
CA HIS A 134 0.53 24.16 22.15
C HIS A 134 -0.32 23.32 21.20
N ILE A 135 0.19 22.18 20.73
CA ILE A 135 -0.57 21.28 19.83
C ILE A 135 -1.79 20.67 20.54
N PHE A 136 -1.66 20.31 21.83
CA PHE A 136 -2.77 19.77 22.60
C PHE A 136 -3.90 20.79 22.78
N GLU A 137 -3.58 22.05 23.09
CA GLU A 137 -4.55 23.13 23.27
C GLU A 137 -5.14 23.55 21.93
N SER A 138 -4.30 23.73 20.91
CA SER A 138 -4.72 24.04 19.53
C SER A 138 -5.69 22.99 18.99
N GLY A 139 -5.47 21.70 19.22
CA GLY A 139 -6.41 20.65 18.77
C GLY A 139 -7.78 20.70 19.43
N ARG A 140 -7.85 21.12 20.69
CA ARG A 140 -9.13 21.32 21.39
C ARG A 140 -9.84 22.57 20.90
N CYS A 141 -9.10 23.63 20.57
CA CYS A 141 -9.65 24.92 20.20
C CYS A 141 -9.78 25.16 18.68
N ALA A 142 -9.26 24.25 17.83
CA ALA A 142 -9.15 24.43 16.39
C ALA A 142 -10.46 24.78 15.68
N VAL A 143 -11.61 24.29 16.18
CA VAL A 143 -12.95 24.61 15.65
C VAL A 143 -14.08 24.44 16.71
N ALA A 144 -13.93 23.54 17.69
CA ALA A 144 -15.09 23.00 18.43
C ALA A 144 -15.42 23.69 19.77
N HIS A 145 -14.49 24.43 20.37
CA HIS A 145 -14.71 25.10 21.65
C HIS A 145 -14.65 26.62 21.47
N ALA A 146 -15.80 27.23 21.21
CA ALA A 146 -16.03 28.66 21.29
C ALA A 146 -16.10 29.15 22.76
N SER A 147 -15.28 28.57 23.65
CA SER A 147 -15.18 29.05 25.02
C SER A 147 -14.43 30.38 24.99
N LEU A 148 -15.06 31.45 25.49
CA LEU A 148 -14.49 32.81 25.64
C LEU A 148 -13.18 32.87 26.47
N THR A 149 -12.76 31.74 27.04
CA THR A 149 -11.54 31.57 27.83
C THR A 149 -10.65 30.50 27.18
N GLY A 150 -9.60 30.92 26.49
CA GLY A 150 -8.61 30.06 25.83
C GLY A 150 -8.05 30.68 24.55
N GLU A 151 -7.02 30.07 23.95
CA GLU A 151 -6.61 30.37 22.57
C GLU A 151 -7.69 29.85 21.60
N VAL A 152 -8.75 30.62 21.39
CA VAL A 152 -9.75 30.32 20.37
C VAL A 152 -9.20 30.74 19.01
N VAL A 153 -9.35 29.89 18.02
CA VAL A 153 -9.05 30.25 16.63
C VAL A 153 -10.16 31.15 16.14
N ASP A 154 -9.85 32.43 15.94
CA ASP A 154 -10.79 33.39 15.38
C ASP A 154 -10.66 33.38 13.84
N PRO A 155 -11.71 32.99 13.09
CA PRO A 155 -11.67 32.98 11.63
C PRO A 155 -11.48 34.38 11.02
N ASP A 156 -11.80 35.45 11.76
CA ASP A 156 -11.62 36.84 11.33
C ASP A 156 -10.20 37.36 11.63
N ILE A 157 -9.35 36.57 12.32
CA ILE A 157 -7.93 36.89 12.56
C ILE A 157 -7.05 36.10 11.57
N PRO A 158 -6.45 36.75 10.55
CA PRO A 158 -5.62 36.06 9.57
C PRO A 158 -4.41 35.33 10.17
N ALA A 159 -3.85 35.86 11.26
CA ALA A 159 -2.71 35.26 11.96
C ALA A 159 -3.04 33.88 12.55
N ASP A 160 -4.25 33.71 13.10
CA ASP A 160 -4.70 32.42 13.63
C ASP A 160 -4.85 31.39 12.52
N ARG A 161 -5.41 31.81 11.38
CA ARG A 161 -5.52 30.95 10.21
C ARG A 161 -4.15 30.49 9.72
N ILE A 162 -3.20 31.41 9.56
CA ILE A 162 -1.83 31.09 9.13
C ILE A 162 -1.15 30.13 10.10
N ARG A 163 -1.30 30.34 11.41
CA ARG A 163 -0.76 29.46 12.45
C ARG A 163 -1.31 28.04 12.32
N LEU A 164 -2.63 27.91 12.19
CA LEU A 164 -3.31 26.61 12.03
C LEU A 164 -2.86 25.87 10.76
N THR A 165 -2.74 26.58 9.63
CA THR A 165 -2.23 26.02 8.37
C THR A 165 -0.81 25.49 8.56
N LYS A 166 0.07 26.25 9.22
CA LYS A 166 1.46 25.84 9.48
C LYS A 166 1.54 24.63 10.40
N ASP A 167 0.68 24.54 11.41
CA ASP A 167 0.70 23.46 12.40
C ASP A 167 0.03 22.17 11.88
N LEU A 168 -0.75 22.26 10.79
CA LEU A 168 -1.46 21.13 10.19
C LEU A 168 -0.52 19.96 9.84
N VAL A 169 0.68 20.26 9.34
CA VAL A 169 1.69 19.25 8.99
C VAL A 169 2.11 18.41 10.19
N VAL A 170 2.18 19.02 11.38
CA VAL A 170 2.56 18.34 12.63
C VAL A 170 1.45 17.38 13.05
N VAL A 171 0.19 17.84 13.07
CA VAL A 171 -0.93 17.01 13.52
C VAL A 171 -1.25 15.89 12.53
N LYS A 172 -1.09 16.14 11.22
CA LYS A 172 -1.16 15.09 10.21
C LYS A 172 -0.09 14.02 10.45
N ALA A 173 1.17 14.41 10.68
CA ALA A 173 2.25 13.46 10.93
C ALA A 173 2.04 12.66 12.23
N LEU A 174 1.53 13.30 13.30
CA LEU A 174 1.18 12.60 14.54
C LEU A 174 0.04 11.59 14.32
N ALA A 175 -0.99 11.95 13.55
CA ALA A 175 -2.09 11.05 13.22
C ALA A 175 -1.62 9.85 12.40
N GLU A 176 -0.74 10.08 11.42
CA GLU A 176 -0.13 9.03 10.60
C GLU A 176 0.70 8.08 11.47
N LYS A 177 1.58 8.62 12.33
CA LYS A 177 2.40 7.85 13.27
C LYS A 177 1.53 7.00 14.19
N TYR A 178 0.46 7.56 14.75
CA TYR A 178 -0.47 6.81 15.60
C TYR A 178 -1.10 5.62 14.86
N ILE A 179 -1.60 5.83 13.63
CA ILE A 179 -2.24 4.75 12.85
C ILE A 179 -1.21 3.66 12.48
N ARG A 180 -0.01 4.04 12.07
CA ARG A 180 1.03 3.11 11.65
C ARG A 180 1.61 2.32 12.81
N GLU A 181 2.00 3.00 13.88
CA GLU A 181 2.81 2.41 14.95
C GLU A 181 1.97 1.89 16.12
N GLU A 182 0.99 2.66 16.60
CA GLU A 182 0.18 2.30 17.77
C GLU A 182 -0.96 1.34 17.39
N LEU A 183 -1.63 1.60 16.27
CA LEU A 183 -2.70 0.73 15.76
C LEU A 183 -2.18 -0.39 14.86
N GLY A 184 -0.91 -0.36 14.46
CA GLY A 184 -0.29 -1.40 13.63
C GLY A 184 -0.96 -1.54 12.26
N VAL A 185 -1.52 -0.46 11.70
CA VAL A 185 -2.20 -0.49 10.40
C VAL A 185 -1.21 -0.13 9.30
N PRO A 186 -0.72 -1.10 8.50
CA PRO A 186 0.28 -0.83 7.48
C PRO A 186 -0.32 -0.11 6.27
N ASP A 187 0.47 0.72 5.61
CA ASP A 187 0.17 1.24 4.29
C ASP A 187 0.77 0.36 3.17
N ARG A 188 0.62 0.78 1.91
CA ARG A 188 1.17 0.05 0.75
C ARG A 188 2.69 -0.03 0.78
N SER A 189 3.39 1.00 1.24
CA SER A 189 4.84 1.04 1.32
C SER A 189 5.34 0.08 2.40
N ASP A 190 4.68 0.06 3.57
CA ASP A 190 4.97 -0.87 4.66
C ASP A 190 4.84 -2.32 4.20
N VAL A 191 3.71 -2.65 3.55
CA VAL A 191 3.49 -3.98 2.97
C VAL A 191 4.50 -4.28 1.87
N HIS A 192 4.87 -3.30 1.04
CA HIS A 192 5.87 -3.51 0.00
C HIS A 192 7.25 -3.85 0.57
N CYS A 193 7.66 -3.21 1.67
CA CYS A 193 8.96 -3.40 2.29
C CYS A 193 9.11 -4.72 3.04
N HIS A 194 8.08 -5.12 3.80
CA HIS A 194 8.19 -6.21 4.77
C HIS A 194 7.56 -7.54 4.31
N ARG A 195 6.70 -7.51 3.28
CA ARG A 195 6.00 -8.72 2.85
C ARG A 195 6.95 -9.70 2.16
N ASP A 196 6.92 -10.92 2.68
CA ASP A 196 7.46 -12.10 2.01
C ASP A 196 6.55 -12.51 0.83
N ARG A 197 7.02 -12.25 -0.39
CA ARG A 197 6.32 -12.60 -1.64
C ARG A 197 6.50 -14.06 -2.02
N LEU A 198 7.46 -14.75 -1.40
CA LEU A 198 7.77 -16.15 -1.67
C LEU A 198 7.01 -17.11 -0.76
N GLN A 199 6.40 -16.61 0.32
CA GLN A 199 5.64 -17.42 1.28
C GLN A 199 4.65 -18.43 0.66
N PRO A 200 3.91 -18.12 -0.42
CA PRO A 200 3.06 -19.10 -1.10
C PRO A 200 3.80 -20.35 -1.62
N LEU A 201 5.07 -20.19 -2.02
CA LEU A 201 5.89 -21.29 -2.53
C LEU A 201 6.31 -22.27 -1.43
N TYR A 202 6.25 -21.88 -0.15
CA TYR A 202 6.77 -22.71 0.94
C TYR A 202 5.98 -24.00 1.13
N SER A 203 4.71 -24.02 0.72
CA SER A 203 3.89 -25.25 0.71
C SER A 203 4.41 -26.33 -0.25
N TYR A 204 5.25 -25.96 -1.21
CA TYR A 204 5.88 -26.87 -2.19
C TYR A 204 7.34 -27.21 -1.86
N MET A 205 7.87 -26.68 -0.77
CA MET A 205 9.25 -26.84 -0.35
C MET A 205 9.31 -27.50 1.03
N ARG A 206 10.43 -28.14 1.35
CA ARG A 206 10.64 -28.62 2.72
C ARG A 206 11.01 -27.43 3.62
N PRO A 207 10.47 -27.34 4.86
CA PRO A 207 10.80 -26.24 5.77
C PRO A 207 12.31 -26.08 6.00
N GLU A 208 13.02 -27.20 6.16
CA GLU A 208 14.48 -27.24 6.33
C GLU A 208 15.25 -26.50 5.20
N HIS A 209 14.80 -26.64 3.95
CA HIS A 209 15.43 -25.96 2.81
C HIS A 209 15.03 -24.49 2.72
N VAL A 210 13.82 -24.13 3.14
CA VAL A 210 13.38 -22.73 3.19
C VAL A 210 14.19 -21.96 4.22
N ASP A 211 14.37 -22.54 5.41
CA ASP A 211 15.14 -21.93 6.50
C ASP A 211 16.62 -21.78 6.10
N GLU A 212 17.21 -22.79 5.46
CA GLU A 212 18.57 -22.72 4.95
C GLU A 212 18.73 -21.58 3.92
N LEU A 213 17.81 -21.44 2.97
CA LEU A 213 17.85 -20.35 1.98
C LEU A 213 17.61 -18.96 2.60
N LYS A 214 16.72 -18.86 3.59
CA LYS A 214 16.48 -17.60 4.33
C LYS A 214 17.72 -17.12 5.07
N GLN A 215 18.55 -18.05 5.54
CA GLN A 215 19.82 -17.76 6.19
C GLN A 215 20.97 -17.49 5.21
N GLY A 216 20.70 -17.47 3.89
CA GLY A 216 21.73 -17.30 2.86
C GLY A 216 22.55 -18.56 2.60
N GLY A 217 22.01 -19.74 2.91
CA GLY A 217 22.61 -21.04 2.62
C GLY A 217 22.40 -21.50 1.16
N SER A 218 22.79 -22.74 0.86
CA SER A 218 22.72 -23.32 -0.49
C SER A 218 22.08 -24.68 -0.47
N VAL A 219 21.04 -24.88 -1.27
CA VAL A 219 20.32 -26.16 -1.33
C VAL A 219 20.52 -26.78 -2.71
N LEU A 220 20.72 -28.10 -2.78
CA LEU A 220 20.81 -28.79 -4.07
C LEU A 220 19.53 -28.56 -4.90
N ARG A 221 19.67 -28.05 -6.13
CA ARG A 221 18.53 -27.72 -7.04
C ARG A 221 17.43 -28.78 -7.13
N ARG A 222 17.80 -30.07 -7.10
CA ARG A 222 16.87 -31.21 -7.18
C ARG A 222 16.02 -31.40 -5.91
N LYS A 223 16.48 -30.88 -4.77
CA LYS A 223 15.83 -31.00 -3.45
C LYS A 223 14.90 -29.84 -3.12
N ILE A 224 14.92 -28.76 -3.90
CA ILE A 224 14.14 -27.54 -3.68
C ILE A 224 12.63 -27.81 -3.69
N GLY A 225 12.14 -28.78 -4.47
CA GLY A 225 10.71 -29.16 -4.52
C GLY A 225 9.89 -28.39 -5.57
N LEU A 226 10.48 -27.40 -6.24
CA LEU A 226 9.80 -26.61 -7.28
C LEU A 226 9.89 -27.21 -8.69
N ASN A 227 10.79 -28.17 -8.93
CA ASN A 227 10.94 -28.76 -10.27
C ASN A 227 9.67 -29.52 -10.69
N GLY A 228 9.17 -29.25 -11.89
CA GLY A 228 7.95 -29.85 -12.44
C GLY A 228 6.65 -29.24 -11.92
N LEU A 229 6.72 -28.26 -11.00
CA LEU A 229 5.52 -27.55 -10.53
C LEU A 229 4.88 -26.80 -11.69
N ARG A 230 3.58 -27.05 -11.92
CA ARG A 230 2.81 -26.38 -12.97
C ARG A 230 2.25 -25.07 -12.45
N VAL A 231 2.57 -23.96 -13.11
CA VAL A 231 2.14 -22.62 -12.73
C VAL A 231 1.48 -21.90 -13.90
N ALA A 232 0.77 -20.82 -13.61
CA ALA A 232 0.33 -19.88 -14.64
C ALA A 232 0.90 -18.48 -14.38
N ILE A 233 1.12 -17.68 -15.42
CA ILE A 233 1.67 -16.33 -15.31
C ILE A 233 0.62 -15.30 -15.72
N ASN A 234 0.21 -14.46 -14.77
CA ASN A 234 -0.69 -13.33 -15.03
C ASN A 234 0.09 -12.03 -15.14
N CYS A 235 -0.27 -11.20 -16.12
CA CYS A 235 0.14 -9.80 -16.19
C CYS A 235 -1.00 -8.95 -15.64
N TRP A 236 -1.00 -8.67 -14.34
CA TRP A 236 -2.12 -7.99 -13.68
C TRP A 236 -2.43 -6.64 -14.36
N PRO A 237 -3.72 -6.31 -14.60
CA PRO A 237 -4.92 -6.98 -14.08
C PRO A 237 -5.46 -8.14 -14.93
N ASN A 238 -4.78 -8.52 -16.00
CA ASN A 238 -5.25 -9.54 -16.92
C ASN A 238 -4.94 -10.94 -16.38
N ALA A 239 -5.88 -11.86 -16.55
CA ALA A 239 -5.63 -13.28 -16.32
C ALA A 239 -4.59 -13.82 -17.31
N ALA A 240 -3.98 -14.96 -16.98
CA ALA A 240 -3.04 -15.64 -17.86
C ALA A 240 -3.67 -15.89 -19.24
N ALA A 241 -2.98 -15.45 -20.28
CA ALA A 241 -3.24 -15.93 -21.63
C ALA A 241 -2.92 -17.42 -21.72
N GLU A 242 -3.56 -18.14 -22.65
CA GLU A 242 -3.43 -19.60 -22.79
C GLU A 242 -1.96 -20.07 -22.83
N PRO A 243 -1.02 -19.41 -23.56
CA PRO A 243 0.38 -19.83 -23.60
C PRO A 243 1.14 -19.73 -22.28
N PHE A 244 0.62 -18.96 -21.32
CA PHE A 244 1.15 -18.81 -19.96
C PHE A 244 0.43 -19.67 -18.93
N THR A 245 -0.43 -20.58 -19.36
CA THR A 245 -1.06 -21.57 -18.48
C THR A 245 -0.26 -22.87 -18.47
N GLY A 246 -0.16 -23.53 -17.31
CA GLY A 246 0.48 -24.85 -17.19
C GLY A 246 1.99 -24.87 -17.43
N LEU A 247 2.69 -23.75 -17.26
CA LEU A 247 4.14 -23.69 -17.39
C LEU A 247 4.82 -24.59 -16.33
N GLY A 248 5.76 -25.42 -16.74
CA GLY A 248 6.57 -26.23 -15.83
C GLY A 248 7.74 -25.43 -15.27
N LEU A 249 7.92 -25.45 -13.96
CA LEU A 249 9.08 -24.84 -13.31
C LEU A 249 10.31 -25.76 -13.35
N THR A 250 11.46 -25.18 -13.67
CA THR A 250 12.78 -25.81 -13.60
C THR A 250 13.72 -24.95 -12.75
N VAL A 251 14.36 -25.54 -11.74
CA VAL A 251 15.33 -24.86 -10.87
C VAL A 251 16.72 -24.96 -11.49
N HIS A 252 17.28 -23.82 -11.88
CA HIS A 252 18.62 -23.75 -12.46
C HIS A 252 19.71 -23.71 -11.40
N SER A 253 19.52 -22.89 -10.35
CA SER A 253 20.47 -22.71 -9.25
C SER A 253 19.74 -22.37 -7.95
N ALA A 254 20.38 -22.67 -6.81
CA ALA A 254 19.89 -22.39 -5.48
C ALA A 254 21.07 -22.21 -4.53
N HIS A 255 21.69 -21.04 -4.57
CA HIS A 255 22.93 -20.75 -3.86
C HIS A 255 22.88 -19.40 -3.17
N ASN A 256 23.40 -19.35 -1.95
CA ASN A 256 23.50 -18.16 -1.11
C ASN A 256 22.16 -17.46 -0.81
N GLY A 257 21.05 -18.21 -0.82
CA GLY A 257 19.68 -17.73 -0.62
C GLY A 257 18.86 -17.54 -1.91
N PRO A 258 19.37 -16.88 -2.96
CA PRO A 258 18.65 -16.79 -4.23
C PRO A 258 18.49 -18.13 -4.95
N VAL A 259 17.31 -18.31 -5.55
CA VAL A 259 16.96 -19.45 -6.40
C VAL A 259 16.54 -18.95 -7.77
N LEU A 260 17.25 -19.38 -8.81
CA LEU A 260 16.90 -19.07 -10.20
C LEU A 260 15.96 -20.16 -10.72
N VAL A 261 14.75 -19.78 -11.08
CA VAL A 261 13.74 -20.67 -11.65
C VAL A 261 13.35 -20.22 -13.04
N CYS A 262 13.04 -21.19 -13.88
CA CYS A 262 12.61 -20.99 -15.26
C CYS A 262 11.23 -21.64 -15.41
N ALA A 263 10.26 -20.89 -15.92
CA ALA A 263 8.95 -21.38 -16.28
C ALA A 263 8.89 -21.58 -17.80
N GLU A 264 8.63 -22.81 -18.23
CA GLU A 264 8.62 -23.19 -19.65
C GLU A 264 7.29 -23.82 -20.02
N ASN A 265 6.79 -23.54 -21.23
CA ASN A 265 5.64 -24.27 -21.76
C ASN A 265 6.08 -25.66 -22.27
N ASP A 266 5.14 -26.58 -22.45
CA ASP A 266 5.46 -27.95 -22.89
C ASP A 266 6.15 -28.00 -24.26
N ARG A 267 5.89 -26.99 -25.09
CA ARG A 267 6.49 -26.84 -26.43
C ARG A 267 7.90 -26.26 -26.40
N ARG A 268 8.36 -25.74 -25.25
CA ARG A 268 9.65 -25.04 -25.06
C ARG A 268 9.86 -23.85 -26.00
N THR A 269 8.78 -23.20 -26.40
CA THR A 269 8.79 -21.97 -27.20
C THR A 269 8.80 -20.72 -26.32
N LEU A 270 8.33 -20.83 -25.07
CA LEU A 270 8.31 -19.76 -24.09
C LEU A 270 9.17 -20.11 -22.89
N GLN A 271 10.04 -19.17 -22.52
CA GLN A 271 10.94 -19.29 -21.38
C GLN A 271 10.85 -18.02 -20.54
N LEU A 272 10.37 -18.13 -19.29
CA LEU A 272 10.29 -17.01 -18.36
C LEU A 272 11.14 -17.28 -17.13
N VAL A 273 12.15 -16.44 -16.90
CA VAL A 273 13.11 -16.65 -15.82
C VAL A 273 12.79 -15.72 -14.65
N PHE A 274 12.79 -16.27 -13.44
CA PHE A 274 12.56 -15.57 -12.20
C PHE A 274 13.71 -15.81 -11.21
N LEU A 275 14.12 -14.76 -10.52
CA LEU A 275 15.04 -14.82 -9.39
C LEU A 275 14.25 -14.70 -8.09
N LEU A 276 14.22 -15.77 -7.31
CA LEU A 276 13.55 -15.83 -6.01
C LEU A 276 14.58 -15.60 -4.91
N ASP A 277 14.59 -14.41 -4.32
CA ASP A 277 15.48 -14.04 -3.22
C ASP A 277 14.83 -14.39 -1.87
N PHE A 278 15.18 -15.54 -1.31
CA PHE A 278 14.65 -16.02 -0.03
C PHE A 278 15.16 -15.22 1.16
N THR A 279 16.31 -14.55 1.06
CA THR A 279 16.85 -13.72 2.16
C THR A 279 16.00 -12.47 2.39
N LYS A 280 15.40 -11.94 1.31
CA LYS A 280 14.54 -10.75 1.34
C LYS A 280 13.06 -11.05 1.15
N GLY A 281 12.69 -12.30 0.87
CA GLY A 281 11.33 -12.70 0.51
C GLY A 281 10.83 -12.01 -0.78
N ARG A 282 11.69 -11.84 -1.79
CA ARG A 282 11.36 -11.13 -3.03
C ARG A 282 11.42 -12.04 -4.25
N ALA A 283 10.54 -11.80 -5.23
CA ALA A 283 10.62 -12.41 -6.55
C ALA A 283 10.88 -11.34 -7.59
N HIS A 284 11.83 -11.61 -8.48
CA HIS A 284 12.23 -10.71 -9.56
C HIS A 284 12.06 -11.39 -10.92
N THR A 285 11.61 -10.64 -11.92
CA THR A 285 11.62 -11.10 -13.31
C THR A 285 13.01 -10.88 -13.90
N ASN A 286 13.56 -11.87 -14.58
CA ASN A 286 14.83 -11.74 -15.32
C ASN A 286 14.53 -11.73 -16.82
N ILE A 287 14.39 -10.52 -17.37
CA ILE A 287 14.03 -10.33 -18.78
C ILE A 287 15.17 -10.77 -19.71
N ASP A 288 16.42 -10.52 -19.34
CA ASP A 288 17.59 -10.82 -20.17
C ASP A 288 17.76 -12.32 -20.43
N GLN A 289 17.24 -13.15 -19.52
CA GLN A 289 17.24 -14.62 -19.65
C GLN A 289 15.86 -15.18 -20.01
N SER A 290 14.83 -14.33 -20.09
CA SER A 290 13.53 -14.72 -20.61
C SER A 290 13.52 -14.58 -22.13
N GLY A 291 12.72 -15.39 -22.80
CA GLY A 291 12.69 -15.36 -24.26
C GLY A 291 11.55 -16.16 -24.88
N PHE A 292 11.36 -15.86 -26.15
CA PHE A 292 10.60 -16.68 -27.07
C PHE A 292 11.57 -17.34 -28.05
N VAL A 293 11.48 -18.66 -28.19
CA VAL A 293 12.23 -19.43 -29.17
C VAL A 293 11.27 -19.84 -30.28
N ALA A 294 11.51 -19.36 -31.49
CA ALA A 294 10.74 -19.78 -32.65
C ALA A 294 11.03 -21.26 -32.94
N PRO A 295 10.03 -22.17 -32.92
CA PRO A 295 10.22 -23.54 -33.32
C PRO A 295 10.59 -23.61 -34.82
N ALA A 296 11.36 -24.64 -35.19
CA ALA A 296 11.85 -24.86 -36.54
C ALA A 296 10.73 -24.95 -37.60
N ASP A 297 9.50 -25.27 -37.17
CA ASP A 297 8.36 -25.57 -38.04
C ASP A 297 7.43 -24.35 -38.24
N GLY A 298 7.89 -23.14 -37.90
CA GLY A 298 7.10 -21.91 -37.95
C GLY A 298 6.39 -21.67 -36.62
N GLY A 299 6.89 -20.70 -35.86
CA GLY A 299 6.33 -20.33 -34.55
C GLY A 299 4.86 -19.92 -34.64
N GLN A 300 4.08 -20.37 -33.66
CA GLN A 300 2.74 -19.85 -33.45
C GLN A 300 2.86 -18.39 -33.02
N LEU A 301 2.36 -17.50 -33.88
CA LEU A 301 2.35 -16.05 -33.68
C LEU A 301 1.81 -15.65 -32.29
N GLU A 302 0.91 -16.45 -31.73
CA GLU A 302 0.29 -16.25 -30.42
C GLU A 302 1.29 -16.24 -29.27
N ASP A 303 2.24 -17.18 -29.22
CA ASP A 303 3.28 -17.23 -28.17
C ASP A 303 4.17 -15.99 -28.21
N ALA A 304 4.56 -15.57 -29.43
CA ALA A 304 5.36 -14.37 -29.62
C ALA A 304 4.62 -13.11 -29.18
N VAL A 305 3.33 -12.99 -29.51
CA VAL A 305 2.47 -11.87 -29.09
C VAL A 305 2.35 -11.84 -27.56
N VAL A 306 2.04 -12.96 -26.93
CA VAL A 306 1.88 -13.06 -25.47
C VAL A 306 3.21 -12.76 -24.75
N TYR A 307 4.34 -13.21 -25.28
CA TYR A 307 5.66 -12.83 -24.75
C TYR A 307 5.92 -11.32 -24.85
N LEU A 308 5.59 -10.68 -25.98
CA LEU A 308 5.77 -9.24 -26.13
C LEU A 308 4.87 -8.43 -25.18
N GLU A 309 3.66 -8.92 -24.89
CA GLU A 309 2.77 -8.33 -23.88
C GLU A 309 3.35 -8.45 -22.46
N TYR A 310 3.90 -9.62 -22.12
CA TYR A 310 4.66 -9.80 -20.88
C TYR A 310 5.85 -8.85 -20.80
N TYR A 311 6.69 -8.83 -21.83
CA TYR A 311 7.88 -7.99 -21.90
C TYR A 311 7.52 -6.51 -21.71
N LYS A 312 6.49 -6.04 -22.41
CA LYS A 312 5.95 -4.68 -22.25
C LYS A 312 5.42 -4.44 -20.84
N SER A 313 4.75 -5.41 -20.23
CA SER A 313 4.23 -5.30 -18.86
C SER A 313 5.39 -5.13 -17.89
N VAL A 314 6.42 -5.97 -17.97
CA VAL A 314 7.59 -5.91 -17.08
C VAL A 314 8.33 -4.57 -17.24
N LEU A 315 8.62 -4.14 -18.47
CA LEU A 315 9.24 -2.83 -18.71
C LEU A 315 8.38 -1.64 -18.24
N GLY A 316 7.07 -1.80 -18.28
CA GLY A 316 6.09 -0.82 -17.79
C GLY A 316 5.91 -0.84 -16.26
N ASN A 317 6.77 -1.52 -15.49
CA ASN A 317 6.62 -1.75 -14.05
C ASN A 317 5.29 -2.43 -13.66
N GLY A 318 4.81 -3.30 -14.55
CA GLY A 318 3.64 -4.15 -14.33
C GLY A 318 3.85 -5.13 -13.18
N ILE A 319 2.75 -5.68 -12.69
CA ILE A 319 2.75 -6.71 -11.65
C ILE A 319 2.62 -8.06 -12.34
N ILE A 320 3.64 -8.90 -12.20
CA ILE A 320 3.62 -10.27 -12.68
C ILE A 320 3.23 -11.18 -11.52
N GLU A 321 2.19 -11.98 -11.69
CA GLU A 321 1.73 -12.94 -10.69
C GLU A 321 2.03 -14.36 -11.16
N VAL A 322 2.78 -15.10 -10.36
CA VAL A 322 3.00 -16.54 -10.53
C VAL A 322 1.91 -17.27 -9.75
N MET A 323 0.91 -17.77 -10.47
CA MET A 323 -0.23 -18.50 -9.93
C MET A 323 0.16 -19.96 -9.67
N LEU A 324 -0.03 -20.40 -8.42
CA LEU A 324 0.29 -21.74 -7.96
C LEU A 324 -0.95 -22.66 -8.06
N PRO A 325 -0.77 -23.99 -8.11
CA PRO A 325 -1.88 -24.95 -8.19
C PRO A 325 -2.91 -24.84 -7.05
N ASN A 326 -2.48 -24.39 -5.87
CA ASN A 326 -3.35 -24.20 -4.70
C ASN A 326 -4.20 -22.91 -4.78
N GLY A 327 -4.08 -22.13 -5.86
CA GLY A 327 -4.77 -20.86 -6.06
C GLY A 327 -4.09 -19.65 -5.40
N GLU A 328 -3.01 -19.86 -4.64
CA GLU A 328 -2.19 -18.77 -4.13
C GLU A 328 -1.28 -18.20 -5.23
N LYS A 329 -0.72 -17.02 -4.96
CA LYS A 329 0.12 -16.32 -5.95
C LYS A 329 1.35 -15.68 -5.33
N SER A 330 2.49 -15.88 -5.98
CA SER A 330 3.71 -15.12 -5.74
C SER A 330 3.74 -13.91 -6.67
N ILE A 331 4.24 -12.78 -6.18
CA ILE A 331 4.30 -11.53 -6.97
C ILE A 331 5.75 -11.24 -7.35
N ALA A 332 6.04 -11.28 -8.65
CA ALA A 332 7.31 -10.90 -9.23
C ALA A 332 7.25 -9.47 -9.80
N ARG A 333 8.36 -8.74 -9.70
CA ARG A 333 8.54 -7.40 -10.27
C ARG A 333 9.90 -7.28 -10.93
N SER A 334 10.02 -6.37 -11.90
CA SER A 334 11.29 -5.98 -12.51
C SER A 334 12.25 -5.39 -11.48
#